data_AF-A0A183JUV1-F1
#
_entry.id   AF-A0A183JUV1-F1
#
_cell.length_a   1.000
_cell.length_b   1.000
_cell.length_c   1.000
_cell.angle_alpha   90.00
_cell.angle_beta   90.00
_cell.angle_gamma   90.00
#
_symmetry.space_group_name_H-M   'P 1'
#
loop_
_entity.id
_entity.type
_entity.pdbx_description
1 polymer ?
#
loop_
_entity_poly.entity_id
_entity_poly.type
_entity_poly.pdbx_seq_one_letter_code
_entity_poly.pdbx_strand_id
1 'polypeptide(L)'
;MCEFGVTPTRRTILSFVAFIFDPDVFIGPVVLPAKLILQDTCRQNLAWDTELPTGCFMIWDCWLGGMKLLSELLLSRCLVPEPYKPLATQMHCFANASKFAYGVVAYVRFEDVSHQVRCSFLLAKSNVAKPKTKAPSDNGPKSTL
;
A
#
# COMPACT_ATOMS: atom_id res chain seq x y z
N MET A 1 -3.36 14.48 15.44
CA MET A 1 -3.15 13.02 15.40
C MET A 1 -4.26 12.40 16.23
N CYS A 2 -5.12 11.56 15.64
CA CYS A 2 -6.17 10.87 16.41
C CYS A 2 -5.54 10.05 17.54
N GLU A 3 -6.14 10.10 18.72
CA GLU A 3 -5.71 9.30 19.87
C GLU A 3 -5.94 7.81 19.58
N PHE A 4 -4.87 7.04 19.39
CA PHE A 4 -4.90 5.59 19.15
C PHE A 4 -5.08 4.78 20.45
N GLY A 5 -5.85 5.29 21.41
CA GLY A 5 -6.19 4.60 22.66
C GLY A 5 -7.37 3.61 22.54
N VAL A 6 -7.91 3.43 21.33
CA VAL A 6 -9.08 2.58 21.05
C VAL A 6 -8.61 1.26 20.45
N THR A 7 -9.09 0.14 20.99
CA THR A 7 -8.84 -1.19 20.43
C THR A 7 -9.14 -1.19 18.93
N PRO A 8 -8.21 -1.63 18.05
CA PRO A 8 -8.43 -1.54 16.62
C PRO A 8 -9.58 -2.46 16.20
N THR A 9 -10.48 -1.89 15.39
CA THR A 9 -11.63 -2.56 14.80
C THR A 9 -11.59 -2.37 13.29
N ARG A 10 -12.41 -3.11 12.54
CA ARG A 10 -12.51 -2.92 11.10
C ARG A 10 -12.86 -1.48 10.72
N ARG A 11 -13.73 -0.82 11.50
CA ARG A 11 -14.12 0.57 11.29
C ARG A 11 -12.93 1.52 11.47
N THR A 12 -12.16 1.37 12.55
CA THR A 12 -11.04 2.29 12.83
C THR A 12 -9.90 2.12 11.83
N ILE A 13 -9.62 0.88 11.40
CA ILE A 13 -8.63 0.60 10.34
C ILE A 13 -9.04 1.24 9.02
N LEU A 14 -10.30 1.07 8.60
CA LEU A 14 -10.82 1.70 7.38
C LEU A 14 -10.69 3.23 7.45
N SER A 15 -11.09 3.82 8.58
CA SER A 15 -10.97 5.26 8.82
C SER A 15 -9.52 5.71 8.68
N PHE A 16 -8.58 4.96 9.25
CA PHE A 16 -7.16 5.27 9.16
C PHE A 16 -6.61 5.17 7.74
N VAL A 17 -6.94 4.10 7.02
CA VAL A 17 -6.54 3.92 5.61
C VAL A 17 -7.10 5.03 4.73
N ALA A 18 -8.32 5.49 4.99
CA ALA A 18 -8.95 6.61 4.28
C ALA A 18 -8.33 7.97 4.66
N PHE A 19 -7.90 8.13 5.92
CA PHE A 19 -7.22 9.33 6.40
C PHE A 19 -5.85 9.53 5.76
N ILE A 20 -5.13 8.45 5.46
CA ILE A 20 -3.85 8.53 4.75
C ILE A 20 -4.12 8.85 3.28
N PHE A 21 -4.30 10.13 3.00
CA PHE A 21 -4.42 10.66 1.65
C PHE A 21 -3.04 10.73 0.99
N ASP A 22 -2.89 10.07 -0.16
CA ASP A 22 -1.66 10.02 -0.94
C ASP A 22 -1.93 10.55 -2.36
N PRO A 23 -1.89 11.89 -2.55
CA PRO A 23 -2.29 12.52 -3.81
C PRO A 23 -1.46 12.05 -5.01
N ASP A 24 -0.16 11.81 -4.79
CA ASP A 24 0.82 11.46 -5.83
C ASP A 24 1.21 9.97 -5.81
N VAL A 25 0.57 9.16 -4.95
CA VAL A 25 0.80 7.71 -4.81
C VAL A 25 2.28 7.40 -4.51
N PHE A 26 2.85 8.10 -3.53
CA PHE A 26 4.24 7.92 -3.09
C PHE A 26 4.39 6.88 -1.98
N ILE A 27 3.39 6.78 -1.11
CA ILE A 27 3.46 5.96 0.11
C ILE A 27 2.59 4.70 -0.02
N GLY A 28 2.15 4.36 -1.23
CA GLY A 28 1.36 3.16 -1.53
C GLY A 28 1.85 1.91 -0.79
N PRO A 29 3.14 1.51 -0.94
CA PRO A 29 3.71 0.35 -0.25
C PRO A 29 3.67 0.46 1.28
N VAL A 30 3.77 1.66 1.82
CA VAL A 30 3.71 1.89 3.28
C VAL A 30 2.29 1.67 3.79
N VAL A 31 1.26 2.03 3.02
CA VAL A 31 -0.15 1.82 3.39
C VAL A 31 -0.63 0.39 3.10
N LEU A 32 0.11 -0.37 2.28
CA LEU A 32 -0.29 -1.71 1.85
C LEU A 32 -0.59 -2.69 3.01
N PRO A 33 0.21 -2.79 4.09
CA PRO A 33 -0.09 -3.69 5.20
C PRO A 33 -1.45 -3.41 5.85
N ALA A 34 -1.80 -2.14 6.06
CA ALA A 34 -3.11 -1.76 6.59
C ALA A 34 -4.26 -2.16 5.65
N LYS A 35 -4.07 -2.03 4.33
CA LYS A 35 -5.05 -2.49 3.34
C LYS A 35 -5.19 -4.02 3.36
N LEU A 36 -4.10 -4.76 3.59
CA LEU A 36 -4.12 -6.22 3.71
C LEU A 36 -4.87 -6.66 4.99
N ILE A 37 -4.61 -6.01 6.13
CA ILE A 37 -5.34 -6.27 7.37
C ILE A 37 -6.83 -5.99 7.17
N LEU A 38 -7.18 -4.84 6.57
CA LEU A 38 -8.56 -4.51 6.25
C LEU A 38 -9.21 -5.58 5.37
N GLN A 39 -8.54 -6.05 4.32
CA GLN A 39 -9.05 -7.14 3.49
C GLN A 39 -9.27 -8.42 4.29
N ASP A 40 -8.35 -8.76 5.20
CA ASP A 40 -8.47 -9.96 6.01
C ASP A 40 -9.64 -9.88 7.00
N THR A 41 -9.87 -8.73 7.63
CA THR A 41 -11.07 -8.52 8.46
C THR A 41 -12.37 -8.68 7.66
N CYS A 42 -12.39 -8.26 6.40
CA CYS A 42 -13.52 -8.49 5.50
C CYS A 42 -13.68 -9.98 5.20
N ARG A 43 -12.58 -10.70 4.95
CA ARG A 43 -12.58 -12.14 4.64
C ARG A 43 -13.07 -12.98 5.82
N GLN A 44 -12.78 -12.56 7.04
CA GLN A 44 -13.25 -13.20 8.26
C GLN A 44 -14.69 -12.81 8.63
N ASN A 45 -15.37 -11.95 7.86
CA ASN A 45 -16.70 -11.42 8.15
C ASN A 45 -16.83 -10.78 9.54
N LEU A 46 -15.78 -10.12 10.01
CA LEU A 46 -15.83 -9.39 11.28
C LEU A 46 -16.83 -8.23 11.20
N ALA A 47 -17.61 -8.06 12.27
CA ALA A 47 -18.46 -6.89 12.41
C ALA A 47 -17.61 -5.62 12.56
N TRP A 48 -18.21 -4.47 12.26
CA TRP A 48 -17.50 -3.20 12.15
C TRP A 48 -16.75 -2.79 13.43
N ASP A 49 -17.34 -3.09 14.58
CA ASP A 49 -16.87 -2.66 15.90
C ASP A 49 -16.35 -3.84 16.74
N THR A 50 -16.10 -4.99 16.10
CA THR A 50 -15.42 -6.13 16.73
C THR A 50 -13.91 -5.90 16.75
N GLU A 51 -13.28 -6.25 17.87
CA GLU A 51 -11.85 -6.18 18.05
C GLU A 51 -11.11 -7.09 17.05
N LEU A 52 -9.90 -6.67 16.67
CA LEU A 52 -9.04 -7.48 15.81
C LEU A 52 -8.64 -8.80 16.50
N PRO A 53 -8.64 -9.94 15.78
CA PRO A 53 -7.99 -11.16 16.24
C PRO A 53 -6.51 -10.90 16.55
N THR A 54 -5.97 -11.62 17.55
CA THR A 54 -4.60 -11.42 18.06
C THR A 54 -3.54 -11.34 16.95
N GLY A 55 -3.61 -12.22 15.94
CA GLY A 55 -2.68 -12.21 14.82
C GLY A 55 -2.74 -10.91 13.99
N CYS A 56 -3.94 -10.41 13.70
CA CYS A 56 -4.12 -9.15 12.97
C CYS A 56 -3.70 -7.95 13.81
N PHE A 57 -3.98 -7.98 15.12
CA PHE A 57 -3.57 -6.95 16.05
C PHE A 57 -2.05 -6.78 16.10
N MET A 58 -1.28 -7.88 16.19
CA MET A 58 0.18 -7.81 16.23
C MET A 58 0.78 -7.18 14.96
N ILE A 59 0.24 -7.51 13.79
CA ILE A 59 0.70 -6.94 12.52
C ILE A 59 0.33 -5.45 12.47
N TRP A 60 -0.89 -5.11 12.90
CA TRP A 60 -1.36 -3.72 12.98
C TRP A 60 -0.46 -2.87 13.88
N ASP A 61 -0.17 -3.34 15.09
CA ASP A 61 0.63 -2.62 16.09
C ASP A 61 2.09 -2.43 15.61
N CYS A 62 2.70 -3.48 15.07
CA CYS A 62 4.03 -3.41 14.48
C CYS A 62 4.08 -2.39 13.33
N TRP A 63 3.09 -2.42 12.43
CA TRP A 63 2.99 -1.49 11.33
C TRP A 63 2.78 -0.05 11.82
N LEU A 64 1.89 0.16 12.79
CA LEU A 64 1.61 1.48 13.38
C LEU A 64 2.86 2.06 14.07
N GLY A 65 3.68 1.23 14.70
CA GLY A 65 4.98 1.63 15.25
C GLY A 65 5.91 2.19 14.17
N GLY A 66 5.94 1.58 12.98
CA GLY A 66 6.71 2.05 11.83
C GLY A 66 6.17 3.34 11.19
N MET A 67 4.88 3.65 11.37
CA MET A 67 4.27 4.86 10.79
C MET A 67 4.86 6.16 11.35
N LYS A 68 5.48 6.13 12.53
CA LYS A 68 6.19 7.30 13.09
C LYS A 68 7.34 7.74 12.19
N LEU A 69 7.96 6.81 11.45
CA LEU A 69 9.05 7.13 10.53
C LEU A 69 8.56 7.90 9.29
N LEU A 70 7.26 7.86 8.97
CA LEU A 70 6.73 8.62 7.84
C LEU A 70 6.80 10.13 8.06
N SER A 71 6.74 10.63 9.31
CA SER A 71 6.89 12.07 9.54
C SER A 71 8.30 12.58 9.23
N GLU A 72 9.28 11.67 9.16
CA GLU A 72 10.68 11.98 8.79
C GLU A 72 10.92 11.82 7.27
N LEU A 73 9.96 11.26 6.53
CA LEU A 73 10.11 11.02 5.11
C LEU A 73 10.05 12.34 4.32
N LEU A 74 11.20 12.75 3.78
CA LEU A 74 11.31 13.90 2.88
C LEU A 74 11.36 13.42 1.43
N LEU A 75 10.34 13.76 0.66
CA LEU A 75 10.30 13.50 -0.78
C LEU A 75 10.50 14.79 -1.56
N SER A 76 11.50 14.81 -2.44
CA SER A 76 11.68 15.92 -3.37
C SER A 76 10.57 15.90 -4.41
N ARG A 77 9.69 16.90 -4.37
CA ARG A 77 8.69 17.12 -5.42
C ARG A 77 9.32 17.52 -6.76
N CYS A 78 10.49 18.15 -6.71
CA CYS A 78 11.22 18.52 -7.92
C CYS A 78 12.10 17.35 -8.36
N LEU A 79 11.79 16.76 -9.52
CA LEU A 79 12.57 15.66 -10.08
C LEU A 79 13.92 16.13 -10.62
N VAL A 80 14.00 17.39 -11.06
CA VAL A 80 15.16 18.03 -11.69
C VAL A 80 15.38 19.40 -11.05
N PRO A 81 16.08 19.47 -9.90
CA PRO A 81 16.37 20.76 -9.29
C PRO A 81 17.41 21.53 -10.11
N GLU A 82 17.20 22.83 -10.29
CA GLU A 82 18.19 23.74 -10.86
C GLU A 82 19.48 23.74 -10.03
N PRO A 83 20.67 23.88 -10.63
CA PRO A 83 20.94 24.19 -12.04
C PRO A 83 21.12 22.96 -12.96
N TYR A 84 20.63 21.77 -12.55
CA TYR A 84 20.92 20.53 -13.27
C TYR A 84 20.15 20.46 -14.60
N LYS A 85 20.88 20.24 -15.69
CA LYS A 85 20.33 20.17 -17.05
C LYS A 85 20.50 18.77 -17.64
N PRO A 86 19.44 17.94 -17.61
CA PRO A 86 19.51 16.59 -18.16
C PRO A 86 19.66 16.63 -19.68
N LEU A 87 20.58 15.84 -20.22
CA LEU A 87 20.74 15.60 -21.64
C LEU A 87 20.02 14.32 -22.07
N ALA A 88 19.95 13.33 -21.18
CA ALA A 88 19.16 12.12 -21.37
C ALA A 88 18.30 11.82 -20.15
N THR A 89 17.11 11.27 -20.39
CA THR A 89 16.14 10.90 -19.36
C THR A 89 15.62 9.48 -19.61
N GLN A 90 15.60 8.65 -18.58
CA GLN A 90 15.12 7.26 -18.62
C GLN A 90 14.20 7.00 -17.43
N MET A 91 13.12 6.26 -17.66
CA MET A 91 12.22 5.81 -16.59
C MET A 91 12.52 4.34 -16.28
N HIS A 92 12.86 4.06 -15.03
CA HIS A 92 13.11 2.71 -14.53
C HIS A 92 11.96 2.28 -13.64
N CYS A 93 11.23 1.25 -14.08
CA CYS A 93 10.09 0.69 -13.34
C CYS A 93 10.47 -0.69 -12.80
N PHE A 94 10.26 -0.89 -11.50
CA PHE A 94 10.41 -2.17 -10.84
C PHE A 94 9.05 -2.61 -10.35
N ALA A 95 8.61 -3.79 -10.75
CA ALA A 95 7.34 -4.36 -10.33
C ALA A 95 7.57 -5.64 -9.54
N ASN A 96 6.76 -5.86 -8.51
CA ASN A 96 6.72 -7.11 -7.78
C ASN A 96 5.27 -7.53 -7.55
N ALA A 97 5.02 -8.83 -7.59
CA ALA A 97 3.70 -9.40 -7.38
C ALA A 97 3.79 -10.64 -6.50
N SER A 98 2.82 -10.75 -5.60
CA SER A 98 2.61 -11.90 -4.72
C SER A 98 1.15 -12.35 -4.80
N LYS A 99 0.84 -13.45 -4.12
CA LYS A 99 -0.55 -13.91 -3.97
C LYS A 99 -1.47 -12.92 -3.23
N PHE A 100 -0.90 -12.00 -2.45
CA PHE A 100 -1.65 -11.09 -1.59
C PHE A 100 -1.74 -9.67 -2.15
N ALA A 101 -0.72 -9.22 -2.86
CA ALA A 101 -0.60 -7.86 -3.35
C ALA A 101 0.39 -7.77 -4.50
N TYR A 102 0.26 -6.70 -5.27
CA TYR A 102 1.18 -6.34 -6.34
C TYR A 102 1.47 -4.84 -6.28
N GLY A 103 2.66 -4.45 -6.73
CA GLY A 103 3.09 -3.07 -6.71
C GLY A 103 4.16 -2.77 -7.74
N VAL A 104 4.33 -1.48 -7.97
CA VAL A 104 5.34 -0.92 -8.85
C VAL A 104 5.96 0.30 -8.18
N VAL A 105 7.27 0.42 -8.30
CA VAL A 105 8.01 1.64 -8.00
C VAL A 105 8.67 2.13 -9.27
N ALA A 106 8.61 3.43 -9.51
CA ALA A 106 9.30 4.06 -10.63
C ALA A 106 10.29 5.12 -10.16
N TYR A 107 11.42 5.16 -10.84
CA TYR A 107 12.46 6.17 -10.69
C TYR A 107 12.73 6.79 -12.06
N VAL A 108 13.05 8.07 -12.08
CA VAL A 108 13.58 8.74 -13.26
C VAL A 108 15.08 8.87 -13.11
N ARG A 109 15.82 8.31 -14.05
CA ARG A 109 17.26 8.48 -14.20
C ARG A 109 17.52 9.60 -15.19
N PHE A 110 18.34 10.55 -14.80
CA PHE A 110 18.85 11.62 -15.62
C PHE A 110 20.35 11.47 -15.80
N GLU A 111 20.84 11.90 -16.95
CA GLU A 111 22.27 12.00 -17.24
C GLU A 111 22.55 13.34 -17.91
N ASP A 112 23.55 14.07 -17.43
CA ASP A 112 23.94 15.37 -17.95
C ASP A 112 25.11 15.28 -18.96
N VAL A 113 25.53 16.43 -19.47
CA VAL A 113 26.66 16.57 -20.40
C VAL A 113 28.00 16.11 -19.83
N SER A 114 28.13 16.04 -18.50
CA SER A 114 29.32 15.59 -17.80
C SER A 114 29.24 14.10 -17.44
N HIS A 115 28.24 13.38 -17.95
CA HIS A 115 27.91 11.99 -17.58
C HIS A 115 27.56 11.80 -16.10
N GLN A 116 27.15 12.86 -15.39
CA GLN A 116 26.67 12.75 -14.02
C GLN A 116 25.24 12.20 -14.02
N VAL A 117 25.09 11.05 -13.36
CA VAL A 117 23.81 10.36 -13.21
C VAL A 117 23.10 10.82 -11.94
N ARG A 118 21.82 11.18 -12.07
CA ARG A 118 20.91 11.41 -10.94
C ARG A 118 19.67 10.54 -11.08
N CYS A 119 19.27 9.91 -9.98
CA CYS A 119 18.01 9.18 -9.92
C CYS A 119 17.06 9.89 -8.95
N SER A 120 15.85 10.18 -9.42
CA SER A 120 14.79 10.78 -8.62
C SER A 120 13.63 9.81 -8.48
N PHE A 121 13.08 9.69 -7.27
CA PHE A 121 11.88 8.90 -7.01
C PHE A 121 10.68 9.54 -7.72
N LEU A 122 9.89 8.73 -8.44
CA LEU A 122 8.75 9.22 -9.20
C LEU A 122 7.41 8.80 -8.61
N LEU A 123 7.24 7.52 -8.25
CA LEU A 123 6.02 7.02 -7.62
C LEU A 123 6.24 5.63 -7.02
N ALA A 124 5.41 5.27 -6.05
CA ALA A 124 5.29 3.89 -5.59
C ALA A 124 3.83 3.53 -5.36
N LYS A 125 3.29 2.70 -6.26
CA LYS A 125 1.90 2.26 -6.22
C LYS A 125 1.82 0.80 -5.82
N SER A 126 0.90 0.48 -4.93
CA SER A 126 0.59 -0.89 -4.57
C SER A 126 -0.91 -1.11 -4.40
N ASN A 127 -1.36 -2.30 -4.78
CA ASN A 127 -2.74 -2.72 -4.64
C ASN A 127 -2.80 -4.10 -4.00
N VAL A 128 -3.88 -4.32 -3.25
CA VAL A 128 -4.20 -5.64 -2.71
C VAL A 128 -4.75 -6.50 -3.84
N ALA A 129 -4.29 -7.75 -3.92
CA ALA A 129 -4.80 -8.70 -4.89
C ALA A 129 -6.26 -9.07 -4.55
N LYS A 130 -7.07 -9.29 -5.58
CA LYS A 130 -8.44 -9.76 -5.37
C LYS A 130 -8.39 -11.18 -4.79
N PRO A 131 -9.15 -11.48 -3.72
CA PRO A 131 -9.28 -12.85 -3.25
C PRO A 131 -9.87 -13.71 -4.36
N LYS A 132 -9.39 -14.95 -4.51
CA LYS A 132 -10.05 -15.91 -5.39
C LYS A 132 -11.44 -16.19 -4.80
N THR A 133 -12.49 -15.73 -5.47
CA THR A 133 -13.86 -16.16 -5.18
C THR A 133 -13.92 -17.66 -5.45
N LYS A 134 -14.21 -18.48 -4.43
CA LYS A 134 -14.65 -19.86 -4.72
C LYS A 134 -15.96 -19.72 -5.50
N ALA A 135 -16.02 -20.27 -6.71
CA ALA A 135 -17.30 -20.45 -7.39
C ALA A 135 -18.27 -21.14 -6.42
N PRO A 136 -19.58 -20.81 -6.45
CA PRO A 136 -20.55 -21.58 -5.67
C PRO A 136 -20.37 -23.04 -6.06
N SER A 137 -20.09 -23.91 -5.09
CA SER A 137 -20.17 -25.35 -5.34
C SER A 137 -21.61 -25.65 -5.73
N ASP A 138 -21.82 -25.95 -7.00
CA ASP A 138 -23.09 -26.41 -7.53
C ASP A 138 -23.37 -27.81 -6.95
N ASN A 139 -23.93 -27.83 -5.74
CA ASN A 139 -24.52 -29.01 -5.13
C ASN A 139 -26.04 -28.78 -5.04
N GLY A 140 -26.68 -28.58 -6.19
CA GLY A 140 -28.12 -28.78 -6.33
C GLY A 140 -28.42 -30.28 -6.41
N PRO A 141 -29.42 -30.81 -5.68
CA PRO A 141 -29.77 -32.22 -5.77
C PRO A 141 -30.29 -32.53 -7.17
N LYS A 142 -29.72 -33.58 -7.81
CA LYS A 142 -30.27 -34.12 -9.06
C LYS A 142 -31.65 -34.69 -8.76
N SER A 143 -32.70 -33.97 -9.17
CA SER A 143 -34.07 -34.46 -9.16
C SER A 143 -34.19 -35.57 -10.18
N THR A 144 -34.39 -36.79 -9.69
CA THR A 144 -34.81 -37.95 -10.48
C THR A 144 -36.28 -37.79 -10.85
N LEU A 145 -36.56 -37.47 -12.12
CA LEU A 145 -37.77 -37.88 -12.85
C LEU A 145 -37.40 -38.06 -14.32
#